data_AF-A0A383F1J4-F1
#
_entry.id   AF-A0A383F1J4-F1
#
_cell.length_a   1.000
_cell.length_b   1.000
_cell.length_c   1.000
_cell.angle_alpha   90.00
_cell.angle_beta   90.00
_cell.angle_gamma   90.00
#
_symmetry.space_group_name_H-M   'P 1'
#
loop_
_entity.id
_entity.type
_entity.pdbx_description
1 polymer ?
#
loop_
_entity_poly.entity_id
_entity_poly.type
_entity_poly.pdbx_seq_one_letter_code
_entity_poly.pdbx_strand_id
1 'polypeptide(L)'
;RQWLQRDKVDDFGPDVRVFKNVRRMTVDSMGREGRELFAHLLENDLSMEHFIESDFVMVNDRLARFYGLPAVKGDTFVLVKLPKDSERGGLVAQAGFLKLTSTDFATSPIHRGAWILKNLYNEHIEPPADVVINEPDIRGTTTIREAILKHQELESCARCHSKIDPLGFALEYYDPVGRKRPEYRHVRIVSKLVDRGGRKLLTQVVKTTKVPIESAMKLPDGREVRDL
;
A
#
# COMPACT_ATOMS: atom_id res chain seq x y z
N ARG A 1 -15.80 -4.14 -17.16
CA ARG A 1 -14.90 -3.59 -16.12
C ARG A 1 -13.49 -4.10 -16.40
N GLN A 2 -12.45 -3.28 -16.31
CA GLN A 2 -11.06 -3.68 -16.59
C GLN A 2 -10.49 -4.49 -15.42
N TRP A 3 -9.71 -5.55 -15.72
CA TRP A 3 -9.21 -6.54 -14.74
C TRP A 3 -8.48 -5.91 -13.55
N LEU A 4 -7.48 -5.05 -13.83
CA LEU A 4 -6.62 -4.47 -12.80
C LEU A 4 -7.19 -3.23 -12.10
N GLN A 5 -8.38 -2.77 -12.53
CA GLN A 5 -9.07 -1.56 -12.06
C GLN A 5 -8.16 -0.31 -12.07
N ARG A 6 -7.27 -0.20 -13.06
CA ARG A 6 -6.29 0.91 -13.14
C ARG A 6 -6.94 2.26 -13.44
N ASP A 7 -8.08 2.23 -14.11
CA ASP A 7 -8.95 3.38 -14.36
C ASP A 7 -9.39 4.09 -13.07
N LYS A 8 -9.36 3.37 -11.94
CA LYS A 8 -9.78 3.86 -10.63
C LYS A 8 -8.65 4.42 -9.76
N VAL A 9 -7.41 4.45 -10.26
CA VAL A 9 -6.26 4.96 -9.49
C VAL A 9 -6.44 6.44 -9.15
N ASP A 10 -7.15 7.22 -9.98
CA ASP A 10 -7.52 8.61 -9.68
C ASP A 10 -8.74 8.71 -8.75
N ASP A 11 -9.67 7.75 -8.83
CA ASP A 11 -10.95 7.75 -8.10
C ASP A 11 -10.84 7.24 -6.65
N PHE A 12 -9.82 6.43 -6.35
CA PHE A 12 -9.66 5.76 -5.05
C PHE A 12 -8.24 5.93 -4.48
N GLY A 13 -8.16 5.96 -3.16
CA GLY A 13 -6.92 6.04 -2.40
C GLY A 13 -6.47 7.47 -2.07
N PRO A 14 -5.24 7.63 -1.57
CA PRO A 14 -4.79 8.85 -0.93
C PRO A 14 -5.03 10.13 -1.71
N ASP A 15 -5.54 11.17 -1.04
CA ASP A 15 -5.50 12.52 -1.58
C ASP A 15 -4.04 12.95 -1.65
N VAL A 16 -3.49 12.90 -2.86
CA VAL A 16 -2.07 13.17 -3.10
C VAL A 16 -1.67 14.60 -2.74
N ARG A 17 -2.62 15.53 -2.57
CA ARG A 17 -2.35 16.87 -2.01
C ARG A 17 -1.84 16.81 -0.58
N VAL A 18 -2.15 15.75 0.15
CA VAL A 18 -1.69 15.50 1.53
C VAL A 18 -0.26 14.95 1.54
N PHE A 19 0.15 14.24 0.49
CA PHE A 19 1.46 13.61 0.39
C PHE A 19 2.44 14.52 -0.35
N LYS A 20 3.43 15.04 0.39
CA LYS A 20 4.50 15.87 -0.21
C LYS A 20 5.08 15.21 -1.45
N ASN A 21 5.31 16.00 -2.49
CA ASN A 21 5.94 15.58 -3.73
C ASN A 21 5.20 14.48 -4.53
N VAL A 22 3.89 14.27 -4.31
CA VAL A 22 3.04 13.52 -5.24
C VAL A 22 2.14 14.50 -5.97
N ARG A 23 2.31 14.61 -7.29
CA ARG A 23 1.49 15.50 -8.13
C ARG A 23 0.46 14.67 -8.89
N ARG A 24 -0.65 15.28 -9.31
CA ARG A 24 -1.67 14.63 -10.15
C ARG A 24 -1.08 13.91 -11.37
N MET A 25 -0.13 14.55 -12.06
CA MET A 25 0.54 13.93 -13.21
C MET A 25 1.36 12.68 -12.86
N THR A 26 1.87 12.60 -11.61
CA THR A 26 2.52 11.37 -11.14
C THR A 26 1.48 10.26 -10.98
N VAL A 27 0.30 10.56 -10.46
CA VAL A 27 -0.79 9.58 -10.31
C VAL A 27 -1.27 9.05 -11.66
N ASP A 28 -1.41 9.92 -12.66
CA ASP A 28 -1.70 9.49 -14.03
C ASP A 28 -0.64 8.50 -14.56
N SER A 29 0.64 8.78 -14.29
CA SER A 29 1.72 7.85 -14.64
C SER A 29 1.61 6.52 -13.87
N MET A 30 1.27 6.55 -12.58
CA MET A 30 1.02 5.34 -11.78
C MET A 30 -0.13 4.48 -12.33
N GLY A 31 -1.19 5.11 -12.86
CA GLY A 31 -2.30 4.41 -13.50
C GLY A 31 -1.90 3.71 -14.80
N ARG A 32 -0.94 4.29 -15.53
CA ARG A 32 -0.44 3.77 -16.81
C ARG A 32 0.57 2.64 -16.65
N GLU A 33 1.40 2.66 -15.61
CA GLU A 33 2.50 1.72 -15.37
C GLU A 33 2.15 0.24 -15.66
N GLY A 34 1.04 -0.26 -15.11
CA GLY A 34 0.61 -1.65 -15.33
C GLY A 34 0.24 -1.96 -16.78
N ARG A 35 -0.36 -1.00 -17.50
CA ARG A 35 -0.67 -1.15 -18.94
C ARG A 35 0.61 -1.15 -19.77
N GLU A 36 1.56 -0.29 -19.42
CA GLU A 36 2.85 -0.18 -20.13
C GLU A 36 3.71 -1.42 -19.89
N LEU A 37 3.68 -2.00 -18.68
CA LEU A 37 4.26 -3.32 -18.41
C LEU A 37 3.61 -4.38 -19.30
N PHE A 38 2.28 -4.48 -19.31
CA PHE A 38 1.57 -5.46 -20.16
C PHE A 38 1.91 -5.29 -21.65
N ALA A 39 1.91 -4.05 -22.16
CA ALA A 39 2.26 -3.77 -23.54
C ALA A 39 3.69 -4.23 -23.86
N HIS A 40 4.65 -3.93 -22.98
CA HIS A 40 6.03 -4.37 -23.15
C HIS A 40 6.16 -5.89 -23.18
N LEU A 41 5.49 -6.62 -22.27
CA LEU A 41 5.52 -8.08 -22.26
C LEU A 41 4.94 -8.66 -23.55
N LEU A 42 3.83 -8.10 -24.03
CA LEU A 42 3.15 -8.56 -25.25
C LEU A 42 4.00 -8.31 -26.51
N GLU A 43 4.57 -7.11 -26.64
CA GLU A 43 5.37 -6.72 -27.81
C GLU A 43 6.68 -7.50 -27.92
N ASN A 44 7.21 -8.01 -26.81
CA ASN A 44 8.49 -8.69 -26.74
C ASN A 44 8.37 -10.20 -26.44
N ASP A 45 7.15 -10.74 -26.46
CA ASP A 45 6.87 -12.16 -26.20
C ASP A 45 7.48 -12.67 -24.87
N LEU A 46 7.33 -11.86 -23.81
CA LEU A 46 7.86 -12.16 -22.48
C LEU A 46 6.85 -12.90 -21.61
N SER A 47 7.35 -13.69 -20.66
CA SER A 47 6.53 -14.46 -19.73
C SER A 47 5.61 -13.59 -18.89
N MET A 48 4.38 -14.04 -18.67
CA MET A 48 3.44 -13.40 -17.73
C MET A 48 3.91 -13.46 -16.27
N GLU A 49 4.90 -14.30 -15.94
CA GLU A 49 5.53 -14.33 -14.61
C GLU A 49 6.13 -12.98 -14.22
N HIS A 50 6.45 -12.13 -15.21
CA HIS A 50 6.86 -10.75 -14.99
C HIS A 50 5.82 -9.89 -14.25
N PHE A 51 4.54 -10.29 -14.22
CA PHE A 51 3.53 -9.65 -13.38
C PHE A 51 3.67 -9.98 -11.89
N ILE A 52 4.35 -11.08 -11.54
CA ILE A 52 4.62 -11.48 -10.17
C ILE A 52 5.96 -10.89 -9.74
N GLU A 53 7.01 -11.09 -10.53
CA GLU A 53 8.37 -10.66 -10.23
C GLU A 53 9.09 -10.23 -11.51
N SER A 54 9.77 -9.08 -11.49
CA SER A 54 10.56 -8.57 -12.62
C SER A 54 11.79 -7.84 -12.12
N ASP A 55 12.91 -7.96 -12.84
CA ASP A 55 14.12 -7.17 -12.61
C ASP A 55 14.09 -5.81 -13.33
N PHE A 56 12.93 -5.40 -13.84
CA PHE A 56 12.70 -4.13 -14.53
C PHE A 56 11.33 -3.54 -14.22
N VAL A 57 11.18 -2.26 -14.53
CA VAL A 57 9.90 -1.54 -14.52
C VAL A 57 9.75 -0.70 -15.78
N MET A 58 8.50 -0.44 -16.16
CA MET A 58 8.17 0.54 -17.20
C MET A 58 7.90 1.88 -16.53
N VAL A 59 8.73 2.90 -16.82
CA VAL A 59 8.63 4.21 -16.17
C VAL A 59 8.84 5.37 -17.14
N ASN A 60 8.19 6.49 -16.86
CA ASN A 60 8.50 7.80 -17.45
C ASN A 60 9.27 8.67 -16.45
N ASP A 61 9.50 9.96 -16.79
CA ASP A 61 10.28 10.88 -15.96
C ASP A 61 9.73 11.07 -14.53
N ARG A 62 8.41 10.98 -14.35
CA ARG A 62 7.72 11.15 -13.07
C ARG A 62 7.85 9.91 -12.22
N LEU A 63 7.63 8.72 -12.76
CA LEU A 63 7.78 7.48 -12.01
C LEU A 63 9.24 7.17 -11.69
N ALA A 64 10.18 7.44 -12.60
CA ALA A 64 11.60 7.28 -12.31
C ALA A 64 12.02 8.13 -11.10
N ARG A 65 11.61 9.40 -11.06
CA ARG A 65 11.83 10.27 -9.88
C ARG A 65 11.10 9.78 -8.63
N PHE A 66 9.87 9.31 -8.78
CA PHE A 66 9.08 8.82 -7.65
C PHE A 66 9.69 7.57 -7.01
N TYR A 67 10.26 6.67 -7.81
CA TYR A 67 10.95 5.47 -7.37
C TYR A 67 12.42 5.68 -7.01
N GLY A 68 12.99 6.86 -7.28
CA GLY A 68 14.41 7.11 -7.04
C GLY A 68 15.34 6.38 -8.03
N LEU A 69 14.82 6.06 -9.22
CA LEU A 69 15.56 5.44 -10.32
C LEU A 69 16.35 6.48 -11.13
N PRO A 70 17.33 6.05 -11.95
CA PRO A 70 18.02 6.92 -12.89
C PRO A 70 17.04 7.76 -13.73
N ALA A 71 17.38 9.03 -13.94
CA ALA A 71 16.48 9.95 -14.63
C ALA A 71 16.25 9.54 -16.09
N VAL A 72 14.98 9.41 -16.47
CA VAL A 72 14.54 9.24 -17.86
C VAL A 72 13.89 10.52 -18.37
N LYS A 73 13.83 10.69 -19.70
CA LYS A 73 13.33 11.92 -20.33
C LYS A 73 11.92 11.76 -20.87
N GLY A 74 11.06 12.72 -20.54
CA GLY A 74 9.74 12.87 -21.15
C GLY A 74 8.66 11.97 -20.54
N ASP A 75 7.50 11.98 -21.19
CA ASP A 75 6.30 11.28 -20.74
C ASP A 75 6.20 9.83 -21.24
N THR A 76 7.01 9.48 -22.24
CA THR A 76 7.07 8.12 -22.81
C THR A 76 7.63 7.15 -21.78
N PHE A 77 6.97 5.99 -21.67
CA PHE A 77 7.43 4.92 -20.80
C PHE A 77 8.59 4.17 -21.46
N VAL A 78 9.64 3.94 -20.69
CA VAL A 78 10.79 3.15 -21.10
C VAL A 78 11.06 2.08 -20.07
N LEU A 79 11.66 0.99 -20.52
CA LEU A 79 12.16 -0.04 -19.62
C LEU A 79 13.37 0.48 -18.85
N VAL A 80 13.33 0.34 -17.53
CA VAL A 80 14.46 0.62 -16.65
C VAL A 80 14.74 -0.63 -15.83
N LYS A 81 15.98 -1.13 -15.93
CA LYS A 81 16.45 -2.22 -15.09
C LYS A 81 16.55 -1.77 -13.64
N LEU A 82 16.04 -2.58 -12.73
CA LEU A 82 16.05 -2.34 -11.31
C LEU A 82 17.42 -2.68 -10.70
N PRO A 83 17.86 -1.95 -9.66
CA PRO A 83 18.95 -2.39 -8.80
C PRO A 83 18.68 -3.79 -8.23
N LYS A 84 19.74 -4.54 -7.94
CA LYS A 84 19.65 -5.93 -7.45
C LYS A 84 18.88 -6.05 -6.11
N ASP A 85 18.93 -5.00 -5.30
CA ASP A 85 18.29 -4.88 -3.99
C ASP A 85 16.98 -4.08 -4.02
N SER A 86 16.42 -3.86 -5.21
CA SER A 86 15.16 -3.13 -5.35
C SER A 86 13.99 -3.95 -4.82
N GLU A 87 13.15 -3.31 -4.01
CA GLU A 87 11.88 -3.88 -3.57
C GLU A 87 10.78 -3.88 -4.66
N ARG A 88 11.10 -3.37 -5.86
CA ARG A 88 10.16 -3.20 -6.98
C ARG A 88 10.21 -4.38 -7.93
N GLY A 89 9.20 -4.45 -8.80
CA GLY A 89 9.03 -5.54 -9.76
C GLY A 89 7.62 -6.13 -9.66
N GLY A 90 7.08 -6.57 -10.79
CA GLY A 90 5.70 -7.08 -10.84
C GLY A 90 4.62 -6.04 -10.55
N LEU A 91 3.38 -6.49 -10.43
CA LEU A 91 2.19 -5.62 -10.28
C LEU A 91 2.00 -5.13 -8.85
N VAL A 92 2.29 -5.95 -7.84
CA VAL A 92 1.99 -5.64 -6.44
C VAL A 92 2.95 -4.63 -5.82
N ALA A 93 4.10 -4.40 -6.44
CA ALA A 93 5.05 -3.36 -6.04
C ALA A 93 4.83 -2.02 -6.78
N GLN A 94 3.88 -1.95 -7.72
CA GLN A 94 3.58 -0.72 -8.47
C GLN A 94 2.86 0.29 -7.58
N ALA A 95 3.27 1.56 -7.66
CA ALA A 95 2.65 2.64 -6.90
C ALA A 95 1.16 2.80 -7.21
N GLY A 96 0.74 2.55 -8.46
CA GLY A 96 -0.67 2.59 -8.83
C GLY A 96 -1.51 1.55 -8.08
N PHE A 97 -0.97 0.33 -7.87
CA PHE A 97 -1.66 -0.70 -7.09
C PHE A 97 -1.69 -0.33 -5.61
N LEU A 98 -0.54 0.10 -5.06
CA LEU A 98 -0.41 0.46 -3.65
C LEU A 98 -1.30 1.64 -3.28
N LYS A 99 -1.47 2.62 -4.19
CA LYS A 99 -2.41 3.73 -4.04
C LYS A 99 -3.86 3.26 -4.12
N LEU A 100 -4.23 2.51 -5.17
CA LEU A 100 -5.58 2.01 -5.40
C LEU A 100 -6.13 1.20 -4.21
N THR A 101 -5.24 0.49 -3.53
CA THR A 101 -5.58 -0.39 -2.40
C THR A 101 -5.33 0.26 -1.03
N SER A 102 -5.18 1.59 -0.98
CA SER A 102 -5.07 2.37 0.26
C SER A 102 -6.30 3.26 0.46
N THR A 103 -6.40 3.92 1.62
CA THR A 103 -7.42 4.95 1.89
C THR A 103 -6.83 6.35 1.74
N ASP A 104 -7.63 7.39 1.96
CA ASP A 104 -7.22 8.80 1.82
C ASP A 104 -5.96 9.16 2.64
N PHE A 105 -5.77 8.51 3.80
CA PHE A 105 -4.74 8.88 4.76
C PHE A 105 -3.87 7.70 5.23
N ALA A 106 -4.27 6.45 4.96
CA ALA A 106 -3.63 5.27 5.53
C ALA A 106 -3.53 4.11 4.52
N THR A 107 -2.63 3.18 4.80
CA THR A 107 -2.58 1.90 4.08
C THR A 107 -3.73 1.02 4.53
N SER A 108 -4.13 0.08 3.67
CA SER A 108 -5.12 -0.95 4.02
C SER A 108 -4.60 -2.33 3.62
N PRO A 109 -3.99 -3.08 4.56
CA PRO A 109 -3.59 -4.47 4.32
C PRO A 109 -4.75 -5.33 3.80
N ILE A 110 -5.96 -5.09 4.31
CA ILE A 110 -7.16 -5.84 3.93
C ILE A 110 -7.46 -5.62 2.44
N HIS A 111 -7.49 -4.38 1.96
CA HIS A 111 -7.74 -4.09 0.54
C HIS A 111 -6.61 -4.59 -0.36
N ARG A 112 -5.35 -4.49 0.09
CA ARG A 112 -4.18 -5.01 -0.64
C ARG A 112 -4.27 -6.53 -0.82
N GLY A 113 -4.45 -7.27 0.27
CA GLY A 113 -4.56 -8.72 0.27
C GLY A 113 -5.78 -9.21 -0.52
N ALA A 114 -6.94 -8.58 -0.33
CA ALA A 114 -8.16 -8.92 -1.06
C ALA A 114 -8.00 -8.68 -2.58
N TRP A 115 -7.32 -7.60 -2.98
CA TRP A 115 -7.01 -7.37 -4.39
C TRP A 115 -6.09 -8.45 -4.95
N ILE A 116 -5.05 -8.88 -4.21
CA ILE A 116 -4.14 -9.94 -4.63
C ILE A 116 -4.90 -11.25 -4.83
N LEU A 117 -5.69 -11.66 -3.84
CA LEU A 117 -6.47 -12.90 -3.91
C LEU A 117 -7.43 -12.88 -5.11
N LYS A 118 -8.16 -11.78 -5.28
CA LYS A 118 -9.12 -11.63 -6.37
C LYS A 118 -8.46 -11.62 -7.74
N ASN A 119 -7.38 -10.85 -7.92
CA ASN A 119 -6.86 -10.55 -9.26
C ASN A 119 -5.72 -11.50 -9.68
N LEU A 120 -4.97 -12.06 -8.74
CA LEU A 120 -3.85 -12.96 -9.04
C LEU A 120 -4.18 -14.43 -8.75
N TYR A 121 -4.90 -14.70 -7.65
CA TYR A 121 -5.29 -16.08 -7.28
C TYR A 121 -6.67 -16.49 -7.82
N ASN A 122 -7.43 -15.54 -8.39
CA ASN A 122 -8.82 -15.75 -8.79
C ASN A 122 -9.70 -16.29 -7.64
N GLU A 123 -9.39 -15.91 -6.41
CA GLU A 123 -10.12 -16.29 -5.21
C GLU A 123 -10.97 -15.11 -4.73
N HIS A 124 -12.28 -15.31 -4.64
CA HIS A 124 -13.19 -14.31 -4.09
C HIS A 124 -13.56 -14.65 -2.66
N ILE A 125 -13.26 -13.74 -1.73
CA ILE A 125 -13.67 -13.84 -0.33
C ILE A 125 -14.82 -12.86 -0.11
N GLU A 126 -16.00 -13.41 0.15
CA GLU A 126 -17.19 -12.63 0.51
C GLU A 126 -17.20 -12.41 2.02
N PRO A 127 -17.51 -11.19 2.50
CA PRO A 127 -17.72 -10.98 3.92
C PRO A 127 -18.91 -11.83 4.40
N PRO A 128 -18.88 -12.37 5.63
CA PRO A 128 -20.02 -13.11 6.16
C PRO A 128 -21.30 -12.27 6.16
N ALA A 129 -22.37 -12.75 5.53
CA ALA A 129 -23.64 -12.03 5.43
C ALA A 129 -24.33 -11.81 6.79
N ASP A 130 -24.02 -12.67 7.77
CA ASP A 130 -24.73 -12.76 9.05
C ASP A 130 -23.99 -12.10 10.22
N VAL A 131 -22.88 -11.40 9.96
CA VAL A 131 -22.09 -10.74 11.01
C VAL A 131 -22.44 -9.26 11.02
N VAL A 132 -23.05 -8.78 12.11
CA VAL A 132 -22.99 -7.35 12.44
C VAL A 132 -21.52 -7.04 12.66
N ILE A 133 -20.89 -6.38 11.69
CA ILE A 133 -19.50 -5.93 11.78
C ILE A 133 -19.47 -4.81 12.83
N ASN A 134 -19.37 -5.20 14.09
CA ASN A 134 -18.93 -4.28 15.13
C ASN A 134 -17.42 -4.19 15.00
N GLU A 135 -16.92 -3.09 14.45
CA GLU A 135 -15.49 -2.80 14.50
C GLU A 135 -15.04 -2.91 15.97
N PRO A 136 -14.06 -3.79 16.29
CA PRO A 136 -13.49 -3.87 17.62
C PRO A 136 -13.02 -2.49 18.08
N ASP A 137 -13.04 -2.27 19.39
CA ASP A 137 -12.46 -1.05 19.94
C ASP A 137 -10.94 -1.02 19.70
N ILE A 138 -10.55 -0.32 18.64
CA ILE A 138 -9.16 -0.07 18.27
C ILE A 138 -8.56 1.12 19.04
N ARG A 139 -9.28 1.75 19.97
CA ARG A 139 -8.70 2.80 20.83
C ARG A 139 -7.50 2.23 21.57
N GLY A 140 -6.44 3.03 21.61
CA GLY A 140 -5.16 2.63 22.22
C GLY A 140 -4.25 1.80 21.32
N THR A 141 -4.72 1.32 20.16
CA THR A 141 -3.81 0.74 19.15
C THR A 141 -2.93 1.83 18.56
N THR A 142 -1.65 1.51 18.40
CA THR A 142 -0.64 2.40 17.85
C THR A 142 -0.29 2.04 16.41
N THR A 143 -0.59 0.81 15.99
CA THR A 143 -0.32 0.28 14.66
C THR A 143 -1.54 -0.38 14.02
N ILE A 144 -1.53 -0.46 12.68
CA ILE A 144 -2.53 -1.21 11.90
C ILE A 144 -2.47 -2.71 12.24
N ARG A 145 -1.29 -3.23 12.57
CA ARG A 145 -1.09 -4.62 13.03
C ARG A 145 -1.89 -4.92 14.28
N GLU A 146 -1.75 -4.11 15.32
CA GLU A 146 -2.52 -4.27 16.56
C GLU A 146 -4.03 -4.20 16.32
N ALA A 147 -4.48 -3.27 15.47
CA ALA A 147 -5.88 -3.15 15.11
C ALA A 147 -6.39 -4.43 14.41
N ILE A 148 -5.68 -4.97 13.42
CA ILE A 148 -6.11 -6.16 12.67
C ILE A 148 -5.98 -7.44 13.51
N LEU A 149 -4.95 -7.60 14.34
CA LEU A 149 -4.83 -8.76 15.23
C LEU A 149 -6.02 -8.86 16.18
N LYS A 150 -6.52 -7.73 16.71
CA LYS A 150 -7.77 -7.70 17.49
C LYS A 150 -8.99 -8.19 16.68
N HIS A 151 -9.04 -7.94 15.37
CA HIS A 151 -10.11 -8.46 14.53
C HIS A 151 -9.98 -9.97 14.33
N GLN A 152 -8.75 -10.49 14.23
CA GLN A 152 -8.48 -11.92 14.07
C GLN A 152 -8.77 -12.76 15.32
N GLU A 153 -8.90 -12.15 16.51
CA GLU A 153 -9.31 -12.87 17.73
C GLU A 153 -10.74 -13.44 17.64
N LEU A 154 -11.58 -12.88 16.76
CA LEU A 154 -12.93 -13.38 16.51
C LEU A 154 -12.88 -14.50 15.46
N GLU A 155 -13.36 -15.70 15.81
CA GLU A 155 -13.34 -16.87 14.92
C GLU A 155 -14.04 -16.59 13.57
N SER A 156 -15.14 -15.84 13.59
CA SER A 156 -15.89 -15.45 12.39
C SER A 156 -15.07 -14.58 11.43
N CYS A 157 -14.19 -13.74 11.95
CA CYS A 157 -13.33 -12.84 11.18
C CYS A 157 -12.07 -13.56 10.68
N ALA A 158 -11.46 -14.40 11.53
CA ALA A 158 -10.24 -15.15 11.22
C ALA A 158 -10.38 -16.05 9.98
N ARG A 159 -11.58 -16.59 9.72
CA ARG A 159 -11.87 -17.45 8.56
C ARG A 159 -11.48 -16.82 7.22
N CYS A 160 -11.70 -15.52 7.08
CA CYS A 160 -11.36 -14.76 5.87
C CYS A 160 -9.99 -14.09 5.99
N HIS A 161 -9.75 -13.46 7.14
CA HIS A 161 -8.56 -12.65 7.39
C HIS A 161 -7.25 -13.45 7.40
N SER A 162 -7.28 -14.74 7.78
CA SER A 162 -6.11 -15.62 7.73
C SER A 162 -5.52 -15.80 6.31
N LYS A 163 -6.32 -15.59 5.26
CA LYS A 163 -5.86 -15.60 3.86
C LYS A 163 -5.49 -14.21 3.34
N ILE A 164 -6.27 -13.20 3.75
CA ILE A 164 -6.14 -11.82 3.26
C ILE A 164 -4.92 -11.14 3.87
N ASP A 165 -4.87 -11.14 5.20
CA ASP A 165 -3.96 -10.28 5.96
C ASP A 165 -2.49 -10.59 5.66
N PRO A 166 -2.04 -11.86 5.54
CA PRO A 166 -0.63 -12.12 5.26
C PRO A 166 -0.12 -11.49 3.96
N LEU A 167 -0.95 -11.48 2.91
CA LEU A 167 -0.61 -10.89 1.61
C LEU A 167 -0.60 -9.36 1.66
N GLY A 168 -1.50 -8.78 2.46
CA GLY A 168 -1.57 -7.33 2.65
C GLY A 168 -0.46 -6.78 3.54
N PHE A 169 -0.17 -7.46 4.66
CA PHE A 169 0.82 -7.04 5.64
C PHE A 169 2.23 -7.10 5.11
N ALA A 170 2.54 -8.07 4.26
CA ALA A 170 3.82 -8.12 3.56
C ALA A 170 4.11 -6.83 2.79
N LEU A 171 3.11 -6.05 2.38
CA LEU A 171 3.28 -4.80 1.65
C LEU A 171 3.31 -3.56 2.55
N GLU A 172 3.24 -3.70 3.87
CA GLU A 172 3.15 -2.55 4.79
C GLU A 172 4.44 -1.73 4.87
N TYR A 173 5.55 -2.21 4.31
CA TYR A 173 6.75 -1.42 4.07
C TYR A 173 6.56 -0.36 2.95
N TYR A 174 5.41 -0.34 2.27
CA TYR A 174 4.99 0.75 1.42
C TYR A 174 3.99 1.67 2.10
N ASP A 175 4.18 2.97 1.97
CA ASP A 175 3.24 4.00 2.39
C ASP A 175 1.97 4.00 1.50
N PRO A 176 0.96 4.82 1.83
CA PRO A 176 -0.30 4.82 1.09
C PRO A 176 -0.17 5.18 -0.40
N VAL A 177 0.84 5.95 -0.79
CA VAL A 177 1.09 6.31 -2.19
C VAL A 177 2.09 5.39 -2.87
N GLY A 178 2.57 4.36 -2.16
CA GLY A 178 3.46 3.34 -2.67
C GLY A 178 4.94 3.66 -2.56
N ARG A 179 5.38 4.59 -1.70
CA ARG A 179 6.80 4.80 -1.39
C ARG A 179 7.26 3.84 -0.31
N LYS A 180 8.53 3.42 -0.38
CA LYS A 180 9.14 2.65 0.70
C LYS A 180 9.15 3.48 2.00
N ARG A 181 8.76 2.86 3.11
CA ARG A 181 8.83 3.41 4.47
C ARG A 181 9.43 2.36 5.41
N PRO A 182 10.34 2.75 6.32
CA PRO A 182 10.93 1.82 7.30
C PRO A 182 10.09 1.66 8.57
N GLU A 183 9.14 2.57 8.81
CA GLU A 183 8.42 2.66 10.08
C GLU A 183 7.01 3.25 9.88
N TYR A 184 6.09 2.91 10.77
CA TYR A 184 4.82 3.60 10.94
C TYR A 184 5.03 4.95 11.61
N ARG A 185 4.25 5.94 11.18
CA ARG A 185 4.16 7.25 11.85
C ARG A 185 2.77 7.41 12.43
N HIS A 186 2.67 7.30 13.75
CA HIS A 186 1.43 7.52 14.47
C HIS A 186 1.35 8.98 14.91
N VAL A 187 0.28 9.67 14.51
CA VAL A 187 0.07 11.09 14.82
C VAL A 187 -1.09 11.21 15.82
N ARG A 188 -0.84 11.85 16.96
CA ARG A 188 -1.87 12.17 17.95
C ARG A 188 -1.85 13.65 18.30
N ILE A 189 -3.03 14.21 18.53
CA ILE A 189 -3.18 15.56 19.06
C ILE A 189 -3.20 15.45 20.58
N VAL A 190 -2.31 16.17 21.26
CA VAL A 190 -2.27 16.22 22.72
C VAL A 190 -2.42 17.64 23.21
N SER A 191 -3.16 17.83 24.28
CA SER A 191 -3.26 19.12 24.96
C SER A 191 -1.99 19.35 25.78
N LYS A 192 -1.28 20.43 25.49
CA LYS A 192 -0.09 20.86 26.24
C LYS A 192 -0.32 22.26 26.78
N LEU A 193 -0.01 22.46 28.06
CA LEU A 193 0.06 23.80 28.64
C LEU A 193 1.31 24.48 28.10
N VAL A 194 1.12 25.61 27.41
CA VAL A 194 2.21 26.45 26.91
C VAL A 194 2.16 27.77 27.67
N ASP A 195 3.30 28.19 28.20
CA ASP A 195 3.44 29.50 28.84
C ASP A 195 3.64 30.56 27.75
N ARG A 196 2.76 31.57 27.74
CA ARG A 196 2.91 32.77 26.92
C ARG A 196 2.80 33.98 27.84
N GLY A 197 3.96 34.46 28.31
CA GLY A 197 4.06 35.68 29.11
C GLY A 197 3.45 35.54 30.52
N GLY A 198 3.64 34.41 31.19
CA GLY A 198 3.16 34.17 32.56
C GLY A 198 1.73 33.61 32.64
N ARG A 199 1.08 33.40 31.49
CA ARG A 199 -0.25 32.78 31.38
C ARG A 199 -0.13 31.40 30.73
N LYS A 200 -0.54 30.35 31.44
CA LYS A 200 -0.59 28.98 30.92
C LYS A 200 -1.84 28.81 30.07
N LEU A 201 -1.64 28.65 28.75
CA LEU A 201 -2.72 28.39 27.80
C LEU A 201 -2.74 26.92 27.39
N LEU A 202 -3.92 26.32 27.36
CA LEU A 202 -4.12 24.97 26.84
C LEU A 202 -4.03 25.03 25.31
N THR A 203 -2.99 24.44 24.74
CA THR A 203 -2.75 24.43 23.29
C THR A 203 -2.72 22.99 22.80
N GLN A 204 -3.37 22.72 21.67
CA GLN A 204 -3.26 21.43 21.00
C GLN A 204 -1.93 21.37 20.25
N VAL A 205 -1.12 20.35 20.54
CA VAL A 205 0.14 20.09 19.84
C VAL A 205 0.10 18.71 19.20
N VAL A 206 0.69 18.61 18.01
CA VAL A 206 0.79 17.34 17.28
C VAL A 206 2.01 16.58 17.80
N LYS A 207 1.79 15.38 18.35
CA LYS A 207 2.86 14.46 18.75
C LYS A 207 2.90 13.31 17.75
N THR A 208 4.08 13.10 17.15
CA THR A 208 4.33 11.96 16.26
C THR A 208 5.14 10.91 17.01
N THR A 209 4.71 9.65 16.94
CA THR A 209 5.47 8.49 17.40
C THR A 209 5.86 7.65 16.19
N LYS A 210 7.07 7.10 16.20
CA LYS A 210 7.56 6.16 15.19
C LYS A 210 7.46 4.74 15.75
N VAL A 211 6.95 3.80 14.97
CA VAL A 211 6.80 2.39 15.39
C VAL A 211 7.36 1.50 14.27
N PRO A 212 8.17 0.47 14.58
CA PRO A 212 8.67 -0.45 13.54
C PRO A 212 7.53 -1.14 12.79
N ILE A 213 7.80 -1.53 11.54
CA ILE A 213 6.87 -2.31 10.72
C ILE A 213 7.18 -3.79 10.94
N GLU A 214 6.19 -4.53 11.44
CA GLU A 214 6.19 -5.99 11.47
C GLU A 214 5.23 -6.50 10.38
N SER A 215 5.79 -6.78 9.20
CA SER A 215 5.04 -7.22 8.01
C SER A 215 4.74 -8.72 8.00
N ALA A 216 5.48 -9.51 8.79
CA ALA A 216 5.42 -10.96 8.76
C ALA A 216 4.11 -11.51 9.34
N MET A 217 3.51 -12.45 8.62
CA MET A 217 2.31 -13.20 9.01
C MET A 217 2.30 -14.59 8.38
N LYS A 218 1.45 -15.49 8.88
CA LYS A 218 1.35 -16.87 8.39
C LYS A 218 0.06 -17.09 7.61
N LEU A 219 0.16 -17.82 6.51
CA LEU A 219 -0.96 -18.38 5.77
C LEU A 219 -1.57 -19.58 6.54
N PRO A 220 -2.79 -20.03 6.18
CA PRO A 220 -3.43 -21.18 6.83
C PRO A 220 -2.64 -22.49 6.74
N ASP A 221 -1.79 -22.62 5.73
CA ASP A 221 -0.89 -23.77 5.53
C ASP A 221 0.41 -23.68 6.35
N GLY A 222 0.58 -22.63 7.16
CA GLY A 222 1.73 -22.39 8.02
C GLY A 222 2.91 -21.70 7.33
N ARG A 223 2.88 -21.47 6.01
CA ARG A 223 3.92 -20.69 5.32
C ARG A 223 3.90 -19.25 5.82
N GLU A 224 5.08 -18.70 6.03
CA GLU A 224 5.23 -17.30 6.39
C GLU A 224 5.33 -16.43 5.14
N VAL A 225 4.66 -15.29 5.19
CA VAL A 225 4.68 -14.23 4.18
C VAL A 225 5.21 -12.98 4.89
N ARG A 226 6.22 -12.34 4.32
CA ARG A 226 6.94 -11.19 4.88
C ARG A 226 7.30 -10.20 3.78
N ASP A 227 7.79 -9.02 4.16
CA ASP A 227 8.38 -8.07 3.21
C ASP A 227 9.60 -8.65 2.46
N LEU A 228 9.94 -8.01 1.33
CA LEU A 228 11.09 -8.34 0.46
C LEU A 228 12.42 -7.94 1.09
#